data_AF-A0A7J4KQB8-F1
#
_entry.id   AF-A0A7J4KQB8-F1
#
_cell.length_a   1.000
_cell.length_b   1.000
_cell.length_c   1.000
_cell.angle_alpha   90.00
_cell.angle_beta   90.00
_cell.angle_gamma   90.00
#
_symmetry.space_group_name_H-M   'P 1'
#
loop_
_entity.id
_entity.type
_entity.pdbx_description
1 polymer ?
#
loop_
_entity_poly.entity_id
_entity_poly.type
_entity_poly.pdbx_seq_one_letter_code
_entity_poly.pdbx_strand_id
1 'polypeptide(L)'
;MPTKGEIYRIAGPVVTVTGIKPRMYDVVFIGDLKLMGEVIQLSREKSIIQVYEDTSGIKPGEPVEATGAPLMVELGPGLLTSIYDGIQRPLPILRDKMGDFIARGVMQPGLDRKKKWKFIPTAKKGTNLNGGSILGTVQETPDITHRVLLPPQQNGLLSEIHEGSFTVEEPIGSINGKNITLMQHWPVRQPRPFQQKLMPDIPLLTGQRIFDTLFPIAKGGTACIPGGFGTGKTVMQHQLAKWSDSDIVVYIGCGERGNEMTEVLT
;
A
#
# COMPACT_ATOMS: atom_id res chain seq x y z
N MET A 1 -11.45 -23.36 2.97
CA MET A 1 -12.50 -22.69 3.76
C MET A 1 -11.81 -21.89 4.85
N PRO A 2 -12.17 -20.62 5.09
CA PRO A 2 -11.57 -19.84 6.18
C PRO A 2 -11.75 -20.62 7.48
N THR A 3 -10.63 -20.89 8.15
CA THR A 3 -10.66 -21.56 9.46
C THR A 3 -11.29 -20.57 10.43
N LYS A 4 -12.48 -20.89 10.95
CA LYS A 4 -13.17 -20.06 11.93
C LYS A 4 -12.59 -20.38 13.30
N GLY A 5 -11.93 -19.39 13.90
CA GLY A 5 -11.53 -19.42 15.29
C GLY A 5 -12.41 -18.52 16.14
N GLU A 6 -11.99 -18.35 17.39
CA GLU A 6 -12.68 -17.53 18.37
C GLU A 6 -11.69 -16.76 19.24
N ILE A 7 -12.14 -15.62 19.78
CA ILE A 7 -11.37 -14.82 20.71
C ILE A 7 -11.29 -15.52 22.06
N TYR A 8 -10.08 -15.83 22.52
CA TYR A 8 -9.85 -16.43 23.83
C TYR A 8 -9.58 -15.38 24.92
N ARG A 9 -8.77 -14.35 24.61
CA ARG A 9 -8.38 -13.31 25.57
C ARG A 9 -8.05 -12.00 24.85
N ILE A 10 -8.38 -10.88 25.48
CA ILE A 10 -8.04 -9.53 25.01
C ILE A 10 -7.17 -8.84 26.06
N ALA A 11 -6.07 -8.22 25.64
CA ALA A 11 -5.16 -7.46 26.49
C ALA A 11 -4.67 -6.20 25.75
N GLY A 12 -5.41 -5.10 25.88
CA GLY A 12 -5.17 -3.88 25.09
C GLY A 12 -5.32 -4.19 23.59
N PRO A 13 -4.33 -3.82 22.74
CA PRO A 13 -4.40 -4.09 21.31
C PRO A 13 -3.97 -5.53 20.93
N VAL A 14 -3.60 -6.35 21.91
CA VAL A 14 -3.18 -7.75 21.69
C VAL A 14 -4.34 -8.69 22.00
N VAL A 15 -4.69 -9.53 21.03
CA VAL A 15 -5.78 -10.50 21.12
C VAL A 15 -5.22 -11.91 20.95
N THR A 16 -5.57 -12.81 21.87
CA THR A 16 -5.25 -14.24 21.79
C THR A 16 -6.46 -14.99 21.25
N VAL A 17 -6.24 -15.85 20.26
CA VAL A 17 -7.31 -16.58 19.58
C VAL A 17 -7.00 -18.08 19.50
N THR A 18 -8.05 -18.88 19.43
CA THR A 18 -8.02 -20.34 19.30
C THR A 18 -8.79 -20.79 18.07
N GLY A 19 -8.57 -22.03 17.61
CA GLY A 19 -9.34 -22.62 16.51
C GLY A 19 -8.90 -22.22 15.09
N ILE A 20 -7.92 -21.33 14.94
CA ILE A 20 -7.28 -21.03 13.65
C ILE A 20 -5.87 -21.64 13.56
N LYS A 21 -5.43 -21.96 12.34
CA LYS A 21 -4.04 -22.36 12.02
C LYS A 21 -3.41 -21.39 11.01
N PRO A 22 -3.16 -20.13 11.40
CA PRO A 22 -2.58 -19.13 10.51
C PRO A 22 -1.07 -19.31 10.41
N ARG A 23 -0.46 -18.61 9.45
CA ARG A 23 0.98 -18.41 9.37
C ARG A 23 1.37 -17.12 10.10
N MET A 24 2.66 -17.00 10.38
CA MET A 24 3.21 -15.76 10.93
C MET A 24 2.99 -14.62 9.92
N TYR A 25 2.57 -13.45 10.39
CA TYR A 25 2.17 -12.28 9.61
C TYR A 25 0.89 -12.39 8.79
N ASP A 26 0.13 -13.48 8.89
CA ASP A 26 -1.19 -13.54 8.24
C ASP A 26 -2.12 -12.47 8.82
N VAL A 27 -2.89 -11.84 7.94
CA VAL A 27 -3.98 -10.95 8.34
C VAL A 27 -5.17 -11.78 8.79
N VAL A 28 -5.85 -11.27 9.81
CA VAL A 28 -7.05 -11.85 10.38
C VAL A 28 -8.09 -10.76 10.62
N PHE A 29 -9.36 -11.13 10.52
CA PHE A 29 -10.48 -10.29 10.91
C PHE A 29 -11.03 -10.79 12.24
N ILE A 30 -11.13 -9.87 13.20
CA ILE A 30 -11.41 -10.18 14.60
C ILE A 30 -12.77 -9.60 14.98
N GLY A 31 -13.59 -10.45 15.58
CA GLY A 31 -14.88 -10.06 16.11
C GLY A 31 -15.95 -9.90 15.04
N ASP A 32 -17.16 -9.62 15.49
CA ASP A 32 -18.29 -9.34 14.59
C ASP A 32 -18.08 -8.06 13.77
N LEU A 33 -17.28 -7.13 14.33
CA LEU A 33 -16.86 -5.90 13.67
C LEU A 33 -15.79 -6.12 12.59
N LYS A 34 -15.19 -7.31 12.48
CA LYS A 34 -14.12 -7.62 11.53
C LYS A 34 -12.92 -6.66 11.61
N LEU A 35 -12.48 -6.37 12.83
CA LEU A 35 -11.31 -5.52 13.05
C LEU A 35 -10.07 -6.19 12.43
N MET A 36 -9.30 -5.42 11.67
CA MET A 36 -8.09 -5.95 11.03
C MET A 36 -6.98 -6.15 12.07
N GLY A 37 -6.36 -7.32 12.06
CA GLY A 37 -5.16 -7.60 12.84
C GLY A 37 -4.16 -8.47 12.09
N GLU A 38 -2.96 -8.56 12.63
CA GLU A 38 -1.86 -9.36 12.09
C GLU A 38 -1.36 -10.36 13.15
N VAL A 39 -1.12 -11.60 12.73
CA VAL A 39 -0.55 -12.64 13.60
C VAL A 39 0.93 -12.33 13.88
N ILE A 40 1.25 -12.09 15.15
CA ILE A 40 2.62 -11.75 15.60
C ILE A 40 3.33 -12.91 16.30
N GLN A 41 2.58 -13.88 16.82
CA GLN A 41 3.16 -15.04 17.48
C GLN A 41 2.22 -16.26 17.37
N LEU A 42 2.83 -17.41 17.14
CA LEU A 42 2.16 -18.71 17.09
C LEU A 42 2.58 -19.54 18.31
N SER A 43 1.60 -20.03 19.05
CA SER A 43 1.76 -21.05 20.09
C SER A 43 0.88 -22.25 19.73
N ARG A 44 1.23 -23.45 20.20
CA ARG A 44 0.67 -24.74 19.74
C ARG A 44 -0.83 -24.70 19.38
N GLU A 45 -1.66 -24.22 20.30
CA GLU A 45 -3.12 -24.12 20.13
C GLU A 45 -3.64 -22.68 20.08
N LYS A 46 -2.77 -21.68 20.26
CA LYS A 46 -3.15 -20.28 20.42
C LYS A 46 -2.34 -19.40 19.46
N SER A 47 -3.02 -18.53 18.75
CA SER A 47 -2.37 -17.48 17.96
C SER A 47 -2.52 -16.14 18.67
N ILE A 48 -1.47 -15.33 18.67
CA ILE A 48 -1.46 -13.99 19.24
C ILE A 48 -1.46 -13.00 18.08
N ILE A 49 -2.41 -12.08 18.12
CA ILE A 49 -2.70 -11.13 17.06
C ILE A 49 -2.56 -9.71 17.61
N GLN A 50 -1.90 -8.86 16.86
CA GLN A 50 -1.89 -7.42 17.05
C GLN A 50 -3.02 -6.81 16.22
N VAL A 51 -3.96 -6.13 16.86
CA VAL A 51 -5.06 -5.43 16.16
C VAL A 51 -4.59 -4.03 15.77
N TYR A 52 -4.93 -3.59 14.56
CA TYR A 52 -4.59 -2.25 14.04
C TYR A 52 -5.62 -1.18 14.40
N GLU A 53 -6.74 -1.59 14.96
CA GLU A 53 -7.84 -0.73 15.40
C GLU A 53 -8.08 -0.90 16.90
N ASP A 54 -8.86 0.00 17.48
CA ASP A 54 -9.25 -0.06 18.89
C ASP A 54 -10.11 -1.31 19.18
N THR A 55 -9.68 -2.11 20.14
CA THR A 55 -10.31 -3.36 20.61
C THR A 55 -11.46 -3.15 21.60
N SER A 56 -11.87 -1.92 21.87
CA SER A 56 -12.94 -1.62 22.83
C SER A 56 -14.29 -2.24 22.42
N GLY A 57 -14.85 -3.13 23.23
CA GLY A 57 -16.18 -3.69 23.00
C GLY A 57 -16.22 -4.97 22.16
N ILE A 58 -15.09 -5.49 21.69
CA ILE A 58 -15.00 -6.92 21.33
C ILE A 58 -14.90 -7.76 22.63
N LYS A 59 -15.43 -8.99 22.61
CA LYS A 59 -15.42 -9.90 23.78
C LYS A 59 -14.90 -11.30 23.44
N PRO A 60 -14.42 -12.07 24.44
CA PRO A 60 -14.12 -13.48 24.25
C PRO A 60 -15.32 -14.27 23.70
N GLY A 61 -15.05 -15.24 22.82
CA GLY A 61 -16.03 -16.06 22.12
C GLY A 61 -16.50 -15.50 20.77
N GLU A 62 -16.17 -14.24 20.43
CA GLU A 62 -16.47 -13.71 19.09
C GLU A 62 -15.63 -14.38 17.99
N PRO A 63 -16.13 -14.42 16.74
CA PRO A 63 -15.48 -15.12 15.64
C PRO A 63 -14.18 -14.46 15.19
N VAL A 64 -13.26 -15.28 14.68
CA VAL A 64 -12.02 -14.84 14.05
C VAL A 64 -11.86 -15.53 12.71
N GLU A 65 -11.60 -14.75 11.67
CA GLU A 65 -11.44 -15.22 10.29
C GLU A 65 -10.01 -14.98 9.82
N ALA A 66 -9.29 -16.05 9.47
CA ALA A 66 -7.96 -15.95 8.88
C ALA A 66 -8.04 -15.79 7.35
N THR A 67 -7.36 -14.79 6.81
CA THR A 67 -7.31 -14.56 5.34
C THR A 67 -6.38 -15.55 4.64
N GLY A 68 -5.41 -16.12 5.37
CA GLY A 68 -4.36 -16.99 4.83
C GLY A 68 -3.32 -16.28 3.98
N ALA A 69 -3.32 -14.94 4.02
CA ALA A 69 -2.39 -14.07 3.32
C ALA A 69 -1.86 -12.99 4.27
N PRO A 70 -0.62 -12.51 4.07
CA PRO A 70 -0.08 -11.40 4.84
C PRO A 70 -0.77 -10.09 4.48
N LEU A 71 -0.38 -9.00 5.15
CA LEU A 71 -0.86 -7.67 4.78
C LEU A 71 -0.37 -7.32 3.36
N MET A 72 -1.33 -7.13 2.45
CA MET A 72 -1.11 -6.77 1.06
C MET A 72 -1.63 -5.37 0.81
N VAL A 73 -0.96 -4.64 -0.09
CA VAL A 73 -1.43 -3.38 -0.65
C VAL A 73 -1.79 -3.55 -2.12
N GLU A 74 -2.75 -2.76 -2.56
CA GLU A 74 -3.19 -2.61 -3.94
C GLU A 74 -2.30 -1.60 -4.67
N LEU A 75 -1.64 -2.03 -5.74
CA LEU A 75 -0.79 -1.18 -6.58
C LEU A 75 -1.41 -1.09 -7.97
N GLY A 76 -1.65 0.13 -8.45
CA GLY A 76 -2.21 0.36 -9.78
C GLY A 76 -2.61 1.82 -9.99
N PRO A 77 -3.21 2.15 -11.15
CA PRO A 77 -3.67 3.50 -11.45
C PRO A 77 -4.74 3.98 -10.47
N GLY A 78 -4.57 5.21 -9.97
CA GLY A 78 -5.44 5.86 -8.98
C GLY A 78 -4.78 6.08 -7.62
N LEU A 79 -3.64 5.43 -7.37
CA LEU A 79 -2.90 5.53 -6.12
C LEU A 79 -2.34 6.95 -5.88
N LEU A 80 -1.92 7.67 -6.92
CA LEU A 80 -1.32 9.01 -6.80
C LEU A 80 -2.35 10.10 -6.50
N THR A 81 -3.64 9.81 -6.67
CA THR A 81 -4.72 10.81 -6.57
C THR A 81 -5.50 10.76 -5.25
N SER A 82 -5.02 9.96 -4.28
CA SER A 82 -5.74 9.67 -3.05
C SER A 82 -4.85 9.77 -1.82
N ILE A 83 -5.47 9.91 -0.67
CA ILE A 83 -4.83 9.95 0.65
C ILE A 83 -5.32 8.73 1.42
N TYR A 84 -4.40 8.03 2.06
CA TYR A 84 -4.66 6.74 2.70
C TYR A 84 -4.36 6.77 4.19
N ASP A 85 -5.05 5.92 4.95
CA ASP A 85 -4.64 5.57 6.30
C ASP A 85 -3.55 4.48 6.31
N GLY A 86 -3.14 4.04 7.50
CA GLY A 86 -2.05 3.06 7.69
C GLY A 86 -2.32 1.66 7.11
N ILE A 87 -3.55 1.35 6.69
CA ILE A 87 -3.91 0.07 6.04
C ILE A 87 -4.48 0.27 4.63
N GLN A 88 -4.14 1.40 3.99
CA GLN A 88 -4.50 1.73 2.62
C GLN A 88 -6.01 1.94 2.35
N ARG A 89 -6.77 2.42 3.34
CA ARG A 89 -8.15 2.86 3.12
C ARG A 89 -8.19 4.33 2.69
N PRO A 90 -8.89 4.68 1.60
CA PRO A 90 -8.92 6.05 1.07
C PRO A 90 -9.74 6.98 1.95
N LEU A 91 -9.08 7.90 2.64
CA LEU A 91 -9.70 8.82 3.62
C LEU A 91 -10.83 9.69 3.04
N PRO A 92 -10.74 10.25 1.82
CA PRO A 92 -11.83 11.04 1.25
C PRO A 92 -13.13 10.22 1.11
N ILE A 93 -13.02 8.96 0.65
CA ILE A 93 -14.17 8.07 0.48
C ILE A 93 -14.74 7.64 1.83
N LEU A 94 -13.89 7.43 2.82
CA LEU A 94 -14.35 7.14 4.18
C LEU A 94 -15.15 8.34 4.72
N ARG A 95 -14.58 9.55 4.65
CA ARG A 95 -15.24 10.78 5.12
C ARG A 95 -16.61 10.98 4.49
N ASP A 96 -16.74 10.79 3.18
CA ASP A 96 -18.01 10.96 2.49
C ASP A 96 -19.10 9.95 2.94
N LYS A 97 -18.69 8.79 3.46
CA LYS A 97 -19.60 7.75 3.97
C LYS A 97 -19.96 7.88 5.44
N MET A 98 -19.04 8.35 6.28
CA MET A 98 -19.18 8.28 7.75
C MET A 98 -18.97 9.61 8.48
N GLY A 99 -18.70 10.70 7.75
CA GLY A 99 -18.44 12.02 8.32
C GLY A 99 -17.01 12.16 8.84
N ASP A 100 -16.83 12.98 9.87
CA ASP A 100 -15.51 13.39 10.37
C ASP A 100 -14.77 12.31 11.19
N PHE A 101 -15.48 11.27 11.63
CA PHE A 101 -14.93 10.22 12.48
C PHE A 101 -14.80 8.89 11.74
N ILE A 102 -13.66 8.22 11.89
CA ILE A 102 -13.45 6.90 11.30
C ILE A 102 -14.07 5.82 12.18
N ALA A 103 -15.13 5.18 11.68
CA ALA A 103 -15.74 4.02 12.32
C ALA A 103 -14.83 2.78 12.21
N ARG A 104 -14.91 1.92 13.22
CA ARG A 104 -14.08 0.70 13.32
C ARG A 104 -14.63 -0.42 12.45
N GLY A 105 -13.74 -1.27 11.95
CA GLY A 105 -14.13 -2.44 11.15
C GLY A 105 -14.60 -2.10 9.74
N VAL A 106 -14.43 -0.84 9.32
CA VAL A 106 -14.80 -0.43 7.96
C VAL A 106 -13.74 -0.92 6.99
N MET A 107 -14.18 -1.70 6.01
CA MET A 107 -13.38 -2.10 4.86
C MET A 107 -13.73 -1.23 3.66
N GLN A 108 -12.71 -0.68 3.02
CA GLN A 108 -12.85 0.07 1.78
C GLN A 108 -11.64 -0.27 0.88
N PRO A 109 -11.85 -0.68 -0.39
CA PRO A 109 -10.75 -0.91 -1.32
C PRO A 109 -9.87 0.33 -1.47
N GLY A 110 -8.56 0.11 -1.63
CA GLY A 110 -7.57 1.18 -1.81
C GLY A 110 -7.71 1.88 -3.16
N LEU A 111 -8.04 1.13 -4.21
CA LEU A 111 -8.29 1.66 -5.54
C LEU A 111 -9.78 1.68 -5.90
N ASP A 112 -10.20 2.68 -6.66
CA ASP A 112 -11.59 2.79 -7.12
C ASP A 112 -11.90 1.73 -8.17
N ARG A 113 -12.84 0.83 -7.83
CA ARG A 113 -13.31 -0.27 -8.68
C ARG A 113 -14.21 0.18 -9.83
N LYS A 114 -14.79 1.38 -9.74
CA LYS A 114 -15.72 1.92 -10.74
C LYS A 114 -15.04 2.79 -11.77
N LYS A 115 -13.94 3.47 -11.38
CA LYS A 115 -13.18 4.32 -12.29
C LYS A 115 -12.56 3.49 -13.41
N LYS A 116 -12.79 3.94 -14.65
CA LYS A 116 -12.17 3.35 -15.84
C LYS A 116 -10.96 4.16 -16.28
N TRP A 117 -9.94 3.44 -16.71
CA TRP A 117 -8.66 3.95 -17.15
C TRP A 117 -8.43 3.58 -18.61
N LYS A 118 -8.01 4.55 -19.43
CA LYS A 118 -7.61 4.29 -20.80
C LYS A 118 -6.23 3.67 -20.81
N PHE A 119 -6.16 2.38 -21.15
CA PHE A 119 -4.93 1.61 -21.25
C PHE A 119 -4.46 1.56 -22.71
N ILE A 120 -3.20 1.92 -22.93
CA ILE A 120 -2.53 1.88 -24.23
C ILE A 120 -1.40 0.84 -24.16
N PRO A 121 -1.51 -0.30 -24.86
CA PRO A 121 -0.52 -1.37 -24.81
C PRO A 121 0.77 -0.96 -25.53
N THR A 122 1.91 -1.26 -24.91
CA THR A 122 3.24 -1.14 -25.54
C THR A 122 3.80 -2.50 -25.91
N ALA A 123 3.39 -3.57 -25.20
CA ALA A 123 3.75 -4.94 -25.52
C ALA A 123 2.89 -5.50 -26.67
N LYS A 124 3.49 -6.39 -27.48
CA LYS A 124 2.81 -7.02 -28.63
C LYS A 124 2.43 -8.46 -28.29
N LYS A 125 1.28 -8.94 -28.78
CA LYS A 125 0.91 -10.35 -28.68
C LYS A 125 2.02 -11.26 -29.20
N GLY A 126 2.32 -12.33 -28.46
CA GLY A 126 3.37 -13.29 -28.80
C GLY A 126 4.77 -12.93 -28.33
N THR A 127 4.99 -11.80 -27.65
CA THR A 127 6.29 -11.54 -27.00
C THR A 127 6.43 -12.35 -25.71
N ASN A 128 7.61 -12.91 -25.49
CA ASN A 128 7.98 -13.50 -24.21
C ASN A 128 8.38 -12.38 -23.24
N LEU A 129 7.67 -12.26 -22.12
CA LEU A 129 7.88 -11.21 -21.13
C LEU A 129 8.29 -11.81 -19.79
N ASN A 130 9.16 -11.08 -19.09
CA ASN A 130 9.56 -11.39 -17.73
C ASN A 130 8.84 -10.48 -16.74
N GLY A 131 8.77 -10.90 -15.48
CA GLY A 131 8.22 -10.12 -14.39
C GLY A 131 8.88 -8.74 -14.32
N GLY A 132 8.07 -7.69 -14.23
CA GLY A 132 8.51 -6.30 -14.28
C GLY A 132 8.59 -5.67 -15.67
N SER A 133 8.36 -6.43 -16.76
CA SER A 133 8.24 -5.84 -18.11
C SER A 133 7.04 -4.90 -18.22
N ILE A 134 7.17 -3.84 -19.02
CA ILE A 134 6.08 -2.88 -19.27
C ILE A 134 5.09 -3.49 -20.25
N LEU A 135 3.83 -3.61 -19.85
CA LEU A 135 2.73 -4.08 -20.68
C LEU A 135 2.11 -2.95 -21.50
N GLY A 136 2.02 -1.77 -20.88
CA GLY A 136 1.47 -0.58 -21.48
C GLY A 136 1.43 0.58 -20.49
N THR A 137 0.64 1.58 -20.82
CA THR A 137 0.56 2.83 -20.07
C THR A 137 -0.89 3.25 -19.84
N VAL A 138 -1.09 3.98 -18.73
CA VAL A 138 -2.32 4.65 -18.37
C VAL A 138 -1.97 6.08 -18.00
N GLN A 139 -2.71 7.07 -18.49
CA GLN A 139 -2.56 8.44 -18.00
C GLN A 139 -3.27 8.58 -16.66
N GLU A 140 -2.51 8.74 -15.57
CA GLU A 140 -3.06 8.77 -14.20
C GLU A 140 -3.40 10.19 -13.75
N THR A 141 -2.48 11.13 -13.96
CA THR A 141 -2.66 12.57 -13.75
C THR A 141 -2.31 13.33 -15.04
N PRO A 142 -2.53 14.65 -15.16
CA PRO A 142 -2.13 15.40 -16.35
C PRO A 142 -0.63 15.26 -16.69
N ASP A 143 0.22 15.15 -15.66
CA ASP A 143 1.68 15.13 -15.83
C ASP A 143 2.30 13.73 -15.72
N ILE A 144 1.60 12.78 -15.09
CA ILE A 144 2.14 11.43 -14.82
C ILE A 144 1.45 10.37 -15.66
N THR A 145 2.26 9.74 -16.52
CA THR A 145 1.91 8.51 -17.23
C THR A 145 2.32 7.29 -16.39
N HIS A 146 1.35 6.55 -15.89
CA HIS A 146 1.54 5.31 -15.14
C HIS A 146 1.93 4.17 -16.09
N ARG A 147 3.05 3.51 -15.81
CA ARG A 147 3.50 2.33 -16.55
C ARG A 147 2.98 1.06 -15.89
N VAL A 148 2.12 0.33 -16.59
CA VAL A 148 1.56 -0.93 -16.10
C VAL A 148 2.59 -2.03 -16.33
N LEU A 149 3.11 -2.59 -15.26
CA LEU A 149 4.13 -3.64 -15.30
C LEU A 149 3.50 -5.03 -15.19
N LEU A 150 4.17 -6.06 -15.69
CA LEU A 150 3.82 -7.45 -15.42
C LEU A 150 4.19 -7.78 -13.95
N PRO A 151 3.35 -8.50 -13.18
CA PRO A 151 3.69 -8.92 -11.84
C PRO A 151 5.00 -9.71 -11.81
N PRO A 152 5.91 -9.46 -10.86
CA PRO A 152 7.23 -10.11 -10.82
C PRO A 152 7.22 -11.64 -10.82
N GLN A 153 6.16 -12.27 -10.31
CA GLN A 153 6.02 -13.73 -10.24
C GLN A 153 5.53 -14.36 -11.55
N GLN A 154 5.15 -13.56 -12.55
CA GLN A 154 4.65 -14.03 -13.83
C GLN A 154 5.72 -13.86 -14.91
N ASN A 155 5.98 -14.93 -15.66
CA ASN A 155 6.84 -14.93 -16.83
C ASN A 155 6.18 -15.79 -17.91
N GLY A 156 6.38 -15.45 -19.18
CA GLY A 156 5.94 -16.29 -20.28
C GLY A 156 5.48 -15.54 -21.51
N LEU A 157 4.76 -16.27 -22.38
CA LEU A 157 4.30 -15.75 -23.65
C LEU A 157 3.01 -14.95 -23.47
N LEU A 158 3.01 -13.69 -23.89
CA LEU A 158 1.81 -12.85 -23.88
C LEU A 158 0.80 -13.39 -24.91
N SER A 159 -0.28 -13.99 -24.41
CA SER A 159 -1.30 -14.63 -25.25
C SER A 159 -2.25 -13.58 -25.85
N GLU A 160 -2.68 -12.61 -25.05
CA GLU A 160 -3.63 -11.57 -25.45
C GLU A 160 -3.33 -10.27 -24.71
N ILE A 161 -3.57 -9.15 -25.38
CA ILE A 161 -3.53 -7.80 -24.80
C ILE A 161 -4.49 -6.91 -25.57
N HIS A 162 -5.29 -6.13 -24.85
CA HIS A 162 -6.34 -5.30 -25.42
C HIS A 162 -6.10 -3.83 -25.09
N GLU A 163 -6.26 -2.98 -26.10
CA GLU A 163 -6.37 -1.53 -25.90
C GLU A 163 -7.81 -1.16 -25.57
N GLY A 164 -8.02 -0.23 -24.66
CA GLY A 164 -9.38 0.18 -24.28
C GLY A 164 -9.47 0.86 -22.94
N SER A 165 -10.71 0.98 -22.45
CA SER A 165 -11.01 1.59 -21.16
C SER A 165 -11.40 0.50 -20.16
N PHE A 166 -10.55 0.26 -19.17
CA PHE A 166 -10.71 -0.83 -18.21
C PHE A 166 -10.80 -0.31 -16.77
N THR A 167 -11.55 -0.99 -15.91
CA THR A 167 -11.41 -0.82 -14.46
C THR A 167 -10.13 -1.48 -13.95
N VAL A 168 -9.78 -1.23 -12.69
CA VAL A 168 -8.58 -1.81 -12.08
C VAL A 168 -8.60 -3.35 -11.95
N GLU A 169 -9.79 -3.97 -12.00
CA GLU A 169 -9.98 -5.44 -11.89
C GLU A 169 -10.28 -6.12 -13.23
N GLU A 170 -10.68 -5.36 -14.25
CA GLU A 170 -10.96 -5.91 -15.57
C GLU A 170 -9.66 -6.45 -16.20
N PRO A 171 -9.71 -7.64 -16.82
CA PRO A 171 -8.55 -8.23 -17.46
C PRO A 171 -8.18 -7.44 -18.73
N ILE A 172 -6.94 -6.94 -18.78
CA ILE A 172 -6.37 -6.25 -19.94
C ILE A 172 -5.68 -7.21 -20.92
N GLY A 173 -5.43 -8.44 -20.50
CA GLY A 173 -4.74 -9.45 -21.28
C GLY A 173 -4.49 -10.73 -20.49
N SER A 174 -3.74 -11.66 -21.09
CA SER A 174 -3.42 -12.94 -20.46
C SER A 174 -2.00 -13.42 -20.80
N ILE A 175 -1.36 -14.06 -19.83
CA ILE A 175 -0.03 -14.69 -19.97
C ILE A 175 -0.10 -16.11 -19.42
N ASN A 176 0.27 -17.10 -20.24
CA ASN A 176 0.18 -18.53 -19.88
C ASN A 176 -1.19 -18.94 -19.27
N GLY A 177 -2.29 -18.38 -19.79
CA GLY A 177 -3.65 -18.64 -19.29
C GLY A 177 -4.03 -17.95 -17.98
N LYS A 178 -3.18 -17.08 -17.42
CA LYS A 178 -3.51 -16.22 -16.27
C LYS A 178 -3.88 -14.82 -16.74
N ASN A 179 -4.97 -14.30 -16.20
CA ASN A 179 -5.43 -12.93 -16.47
C ASN A 179 -4.47 -11.92 -15.85
N ILE A 180 -4.24 -10.83 -16.59
CA ILE A 180 -3.51 -9.66 -16.12
C ILE A 180 -4.48 -8.51 -16.00
N THR A 181 -4.42 -7.80 -14.88
CA THR A 181 -5.24 -6.64 -14.54
C THR A 181 -4.36 -5.40 -14.39
N LEU A 182 -4.97 -4.21 -14.36
CA LEU A 182 -4.24 -2.96 -14.08
C LEU A 182 -3.74 -2.89 -12.62
N MET A 183 -4.44 -3.54 -11.69
CA MET A 183 -4.04 -3.64 -10.29
C MET A 183 -3.26 -4.91 -9.98
N GLN A 184 -2.29 -4.80 -9.09
CA GLN A 184 -1.57 -5.90 -8.46
C GLN A 184 -1.73 -5.84 -6.94
N HIS A 185 -1.73 -6.99 -6.28
CA HIS A 185 -1.58 -7.06 -4.83
C HIS A 185 -0.11 -7.34 -4.50
N TRP A 186 0.45 -6.60 -3.56
CA TRP A 186 1.85 -6.78 -3.14
C TRP A 186 1.99 -6.83 -1.61
N PRO A 187 2.73 -7.80 -1.04
CA PRO A 187 2.91 -7.88 0.41
C PRO A 187 3.80 -6.74 0.91
N VAL A 188 3.35 -6.03 1.94
CA VAL A 188 4.04 -4.83 2.45
C VAL A 188 5.40 -5.14 3.07
N ARG A 189 5.58 -6.35 3.61
CA ARG A 189 6.83 -6.81 4.22
C ARG A 189 7.84 -7.37 3.21
N GLN A 190 7.46 -7.47 1.94
CA GLN A 190 8.37 -7.93 0.89
C GLN A 190 8.77 -6.74 0.02
N PRO A 191 10.07 -6.40 -0.06
CA PRO A 191 10.51 -5.36 -1.00
C PRO A 191 10.25 -5.80 -2.44
N ARG A 192 9.91 -4.84 -3.30
CA ARG A 192 9.76 -5.09 -4.74
C ARG A 192 11.11 -5.55 -5.32
N PRO A 193 11.12 -6.60 -6.17
CA PRO A 193 12.36 -7.08 -6.77
C PRO A 193 12.90 -6.08 -7.80
N PHE A 194 14.23 -6.10 -7.97
CA PHE A 194 14.97 -5.29 -8.93
C PHE A 194 16.05 -6.17 -9.58
N GLN A 195 16.55 -5.75 -10.76
CA GLN A 195 17.59 -6.51 -11.47
C GLN A 195 18.98 -6.33 -10.84
N GLN A 196 19.37 -5.08 -10.62
CA GLN A 196 20.65 -4.73 -10.01
C GLN A 196 20.49 -3.48 -9.15
N LYS A 197 21.22 -3.45 -8.02
CA LYS A 197 21.34 -2.24 -7.19
C LYS A 197 22.49 -1.39 -7.73
N LEU A 198 22.18 -0.18 -8.17
CA LEU A 198 23.17 0.79 -8.62
C LEU A 198 23.60 1.70 -7.45
N MET A 199 24.82 2.23 -7.51
CA MET A 199 25.28 3.23 -6.55
C MET A 199 24.68 4.60 -6.92
N PRO A 200 24.10 5.35 -5.96
CA PRO A 200 23.62 6.71 -6.20
C PRO A 200 24.77 7.66 -6.57
N ASP A 201 24.76 8.16 -7.80
CA ASP A 201 25.74 9.15 -8.32
C ASP A 201 25.07 10.46 -8.77
N ILE A 202 23.74 10.47 -8.91
CA ILE A 202 22.95 11.65 -9.27
C ILE A 202 22.53 12.40 -7.98
N PRO A 203 22.83 13.70 -7.82
CA PRO A 203 22.36 14.49 -6.68
C PRO A 203 20.84 14.69 -6.74
N LEU A 204 20.19 14.69 -5.58
CA LEU A 204 18.82 15.15 -5.38
C LEU A 204 18.88 16.66 -5.11
N LEU A 205 18.41 17.46 -6.05
CA LEU A 205 18.35 18.91 -5.87
C LEU A 205 17.17 19.24 -4.98
N THR A 206 17.44 19.75 -3.79
CA THR A 206 16.41 20.01 -2.78
C THR A 206 15.82 21.42 -2.84
N GLY A 207 16.54 22.35 -3.49
CA GLY A 207 16.22 23.78 -3.49
C GLY A 207 16.64 24.50 -2.20
N GLN A 208 17.19 23.78 -1.22
CA GLN A 208 17.66 24.33 0.04
C GLN A 208 19.18 24.41 0.04
N ARG A 209 19.73 25.62 0.12
CA ARG A 209 21.19 25.86 0.11
C ARG A 209 21.96 24.98 1.10
N ILE A 210 21.42 24.76 2.30
CA ILE A 210 22.09 23.94 3.32
C ILE A 210 22.25 22.48 2.89
N PHE A 211 21.22 21.89 2.26
CA PHE A 211 21.28 20.51 1.78
C PHE A 211 22.07 20.44 0.48
N ASP A 212 21.87 21.37 -0.46
CA ASP A 212 22.56 21.31 -1.74
C ASP A 212 24.07 21.62 -1.65
N THR A 213 24.54 22.26 -0.57
CA THR A 213 25.97 22.61 -0.40
C THR A 213 26.68 21.86 0.74
N LEU A 214 26.13 21.86 1.96
CA LEU A 214 26.81 21.32 3.14
C LEU A 214 26.49 19.83 3.35
N PHE A 215 25.27 19.42 3.06
CA PHE A 215 24.78 18.05 3.31
C PHE A 215 24.03 17.48 2.10
N PRO A 216 24.71 17.30 0.95
CA PRO A 216 24.07 16.84 -0.28
C PRO A 216 23.53 15.43 -0.14
N ILE A 217 22.35 15.21 -0.73
CA ILE A 217 21.67 13.92 -0.78
C ILE A 217 21.68 13.46 -2.23
N ALA A 218 22.00 12.19 -2.49
CA ALA A 218 21.87 11.60 -3.83
C ALA A 218 20.46 11.03 -4.05
N LYS A 219 19.99 10.97 -5.31
CA LYS A 219 18.74 10.28 -5.68
C LYS A 219 18.90 8.79 -5.38
N GLY A 220 18.05 8.26 -4.50
CA GLY A 220 18.18 6.90 -3.95
C GLY A 220 19.08 6.80 -2.72
N GLY A 221 19.60 7.92 -2.23
CA GLY A 221 20.28 8.04 -0.95
C GLY A 221 19.32 8.02 0.24
N THR A 222 19.88 8.01 1.45
CA THR A 222 19.11 8.04 2.71
C THR A 222 19.63 9.19 3.56
N ALA A 223 18.73 10.01 4.08
CA ALA A 223 19.03 11.13 4.94
C ALA A 223 18.13 11.11 6.19
N CYS A 224 18.57 11.79 7.25
CA CYS A 224 17.81 11.92 8.50
C CYS A 224 17.87 13.38 8.96
N ILE A 225 16.73 13.92 9.38
CA ILE A 225 16.62 15.24 10.00
C ILE A 225 16.22 15.05 11.47
N PRO A 226 17.18 14.80 12.37
CA PRO A 226 16.89 14.68 13.80
C PRO A 226 16.55 16.05 14.40
N GLY A 227 15.79 16.06 15.50
CA GLY A 227 15.48 17.30 16.21
C GLY A 227 14.38 17.14 17.23
N GLY A 228 14.39 18.02 18.23
CA GLY A 228 13.36 18.09 19.28
C GLY A 228 11.99 18.52 18.74
N PHE A 229 11.00 18.51 19.63
CA PHE A 229 9.68 19.02 19.28
C PHE A 229 9.76 20.52 18.90
N GLY A 230 9.10 20.94 17.81
CA GLY A 230 9.05 22.34 17.38
C GLY A 230 10.31 22.88 16.68
N THR A 231 11.33 22.07 16.39
CA THR A 231 12.59 22.55 15.75
C THR A 231 12.50 22.71 14.23
N GLY A 232 11.30 22.72 13.64
CA GLY A 232 11.11 22.91 12.20
C GLY A 232 11.33 21.67 11.32
N LYS A 233 11.31 20.46 11.89
CA LYS A 233 11.47 19.20 11.12
C LYS A 233 10.42 19.06 10.01
N THR A 234 9.14 19.20 10.36
CA THR A 234 8.01 19.08 9.45
C THR A 234 8.06 20.15 8.35
N VAL A 235 8.42 21.38 8.72
CA VAL A 235 8.62 22.48 7.76
C VAL A 235 9.68 22.12 6.73
N MET A 236 10.83 21.58 7.16
CA MET A 236 11.89 21.15 6.24
C MET A 236 11.44 20.00 5.34
N GLN A 237 10.69 19.02 5.88
CA GLN A 237 10.14 17.94 5.06
C GLN A 237 9.13 18.46 4.02
N HIS A 238 8.32 19.47 4.34
CA HIS A 238 7.43 20.11 3.38
C HIS A 238 8.21 20.83 2.27
N GLN A 239 9.30 21.53 2.62
CA GLN A 239 10.14 22.17 1.61
C GLN A 239 10.77 21.13 0.66
N LEU A 240 11.24 20.00 1.19
CA LEU A 240 11.76 18.90 0.37
C LEU A 240 10.68 18.31 -0.54
N ALA A 241 9.47 18.09 -0.02
CA ALA A 241 8.37 17.56 -0.82
C ALA A 241 7.95 18.50 -1.96
N LYS A 242 7.97 19.82 -1.75
CA LYS A 242 7.53 20.81 -2.75
C LYS A 242 8.60 21.19 -3.77
N TRP A 243 9.86 21.27 -3.35
CA TRP A 243 10.93 21.85 -4.17
C TRP A 243 11.98 20.86 -4.63
N SER A 244 11.94 19.60 -4.18
CA SER A 244 12.88 18.60 -4.68
C SER A 244 12.60 18.27 -6.14
N ASP A 245 13.66 17.94 -6.90
CA ASP A 245 13.58 17.52 -8.30
C ASP A 245 13.15 16.04 -8.46
N SER A 246 12.14 15.64 -7.70
CA SER A 246 11.53 14.30 -7.70
C SER A 246 10.25 14.29 -8.53
N ASP A 247 10.07 13.27 -9.37
CA ASP A 247 8.85 13.14 -10.19
C ASP A 247 7.60 12.83 -9.35
N ILE A 248 7.77 12.06 -8.28
CA ILE A 248 6.70 11.63 -7.37
C ILE A 248 7.22 11.66 -5.94
N VAL A 249 6.42 12.24 -5.03
CA VAL A 249 6.69 12.26 -3.60
C VAL A 249 5.66 11.40 -2.87
N VAL A 250 6.13 10.47 -2.05
CA VAL A 250 5.28 9.65 -1.17
C VAL A 250 5.51 10.13 0.25
N TYR A 251 4.51 10.81 0.82
CA TYR A 251 4.57 11.36 2.17
C TYR A 251 3.87 10.43 3.17
N ILE A 252 4.58 10.01 4.22
CA ILE A 252 4.08 9.07 5.23
C ILE A 252 4.22 9.72 6.61
N GLY A 253 3.11 10.13 7.21
CA GLY A 253 3.07 10.60 8.59
C GLY A 253 2.89 9.44 9.57
N CYS A 254 3.79 9.30 10.55
CA CYS A 254 3.69 8.29 11.61
C CYS A 254 3.64 8.97 12.97
N GLY A 255 2.48 8.95 13.62
CA GLY A 255 2.29 9.60 14.93
C GLY A 255 2.39 11.13 14.88
N GLU A 256 2.27 11.73 13.70
CA GLU A 256 2.28 13.18 13.51
C GLU A 256 0.98 13.82 13.98
N ARG A 257 1.04 15.13 14.26
CA ARG A 257 -0.14 15.89 14.68
C ARG A 257 -1.09 16.09 13.50
N GLY A 258 -2.39 15.97 13.76
CA GLY A 258 -3.42 16.14 12.72
C GLY A 258 -3.30 17.46 11.95
N ASN A 259 -3.02 18.56 12.66
CA ASN A 259 -2.86 19.89 12.04
C ASN A 259 -1.67 19.95 11.06
N GLU A 260 -0.57 19.25 11.38
CA GLU A 260 0.61 19.20 10.52
C GLU A 260 0.28 18.44 9.22
N MET A 261 -0.47 17.35 9.31
CA MET A 261 -0.94 16.61 8.14
C MET A 261 -1.90 17.43 7.29
N THR A 262 -2.82 18.20 7.87
CA THR A 262 -3.76 19.02 7.09
C THR A 262 -3.07 20.09 6.25
N GLU A 263 -1.94 20.63 6.71
CA GLU A 263 -1.13 21.59 5.95
C GLU A 263 -0.43 20.96 4.73
N VAL A 264 -0.24 19.64 4.71
CA VAL A 264 0.28 18.91 3.53
C VAL A 264 -0.81 18.68 2.49
N LEU A 265 -2.05 18.49 2.95
CA LEU A 265 -3.19 18.14 2.11
C LEU A 265 -3.83 19.34 1.41
N THR A 266 -3.42 20.57 1.77
CA THR A 266 -3.91 21.86 1.24
C THR A 266 -2.87 22.54 0.37
#